data_AF-A0A7Z9PTG4-F1
#
_entry.id   AF-A0A7Z9PTG4-F1
#
_cell.length_a   1.000
_cell.length_b   1.000
_cell.length_c   1.000
_cell.angle_alpha   90.00
_cell.angle_beta   90.00
_cell.angle_gamma   90.00
#
_symmetry.space_group_name_H-M   'P 1'
#
loop_
_entity.id
_entity.type
_entity.pdbx_description
1 polymer ?
#
loop_
_entity_poly.entity_id
_entity_poly.type
_entity_poly.pdbx_seq_one_letter_code
_entity_poly.pdbx_strand_id
1 'polypeptide(L)'
;MQQTAVITHLPPGLVGLLNALYWGSEEFEEELEAFLDTWKPVKDWHTFHGAYSVNDTEQRNLDNFVLLWESVQGQLDREDIDFESLARPVYETVAIMEQLNEDRKFPHYSPIPAVNEILLAGAAFCMDRGTAQGVRDRLPLLSECIDNLRGLFFEQQYRLPEQVQAALQEGFDLMEAGVKAVHNGLPEKVPTQDGLAQIKEGASLTEFLLEWDRKERQRLKKEYSRFNIPVVGAELEIAYESARAVERRKWRRGAKSTEEELFPQLDEFWASVKPHLFVVPEERAEVFESVDQSLEALKVAVAALKEKEGEDEELLENLSEALEWVSDSFSTLEELTLKPDTFPEGSPERHVFEAARGILAGTVPDAALVELLSRYPLSQEALEAFSLFVNEGDTRP
;
A
#
# COMPACT_ATOMS: atom_id res chain seq x y z
N MET A 1 18.10 15.26 -22.25
CA MET A 1 17.25 14.37 -21.43
C MET A 1 16.65 15.25 -20.36
N GLN A 2 15.37 15.62 -20.50
CA GLN A 2 14.64 16.29 -19.44
C GLN A 2 14.53 15.29 -18.29
N GLN A 3 14.99 15.67 -17.09
CA GLN A 3 14.69 14.91 -15.88
C GLN A 3 13.16 14.89 -15.76
N THR A 4 12.56 13.71 -15.79
CA THR A 4 11.20 13.50 -15.32
C THR A 4 11.15 14.03 -13.90
N ALA A 5 10.32 15.05 -13.65
CA ALA A 5 10.14 15.60 -12.33
C ALA A 5 9.28 14.60 -11.55
N VAL A 6 9.92 13.65 -10.89
CA VAL A 6 9.23 12.76 -9.94
C VAL A 6 8.80 13.62 -8.76
N ILE A 7 7.51 13.66 -8.49
CA ILE A 7 6.94 14.37 -7.34
C ILE A 7 7.12 13.47 -6.12
N THR A 8 7.91 13.94 -5.15
CA THR A 8 8.06 13.26 -3.86
C THR A 8 6.83 13.56 -3.01
N HIS A 9 6.16 12.49 -2.56
CA HIS A 9 5.01 12.60 -1.67
C HIS A 9 5.49 12.58 -0.22
N LEU A 10 5.09 13.59 0.54
CA LEU A 10 5.38 13.68 1.97
C LEU A 10 4.28 13.01 2.79
N PRO A 11 4.61 12.42 3.95
CA PRO A 11 3.62 12.07 4.96
C PRO A 11 2.72 13.27 5.30
N PRO A 12 1.39 13.10 5.46
CA PRO A 12 0.48 14.24 5.59
C PRO A 12 0.80 15.21 6.73
N GLY A 13 1.25 14.70 7.88
CA GLY A 13 1.64 15.56 9.01
C GLY A 13 2.87 16.43 8.75
N LEU A 14 3.64 16.21 7.67
CA LEU A 14 4.75 17.09 7.29
C LEU A 14 4.32 18.24 6.37
N VAL A 15 3.13 18.17 5.77
CA VAL A 15 2.68 19.10 4.73
C VAL A 15 2.11 20.39 5.31
N GLY A 16 1.31 20.29 6.37
CA GLY A 16 0.60 21.45 6.92
C GLY A 16 1.53 22.54 7.42
N LEU A 17 2.63 22.20 8.12
CA LEU A 17 3.65 23.18 8.53
C LEU A 17 4.32 23.87 7.33
N LEU A 18 4.61 23.15 6.24
CA LEU A 18 5.22 23.73 5.04
C LEU A 18 4.27 24.73 4.37
N ASN A 19 2.98 24.42 4.29
CA ASN A 19 1.96 25.35 3.79
C ASN A 19 1.81 26.57 4.72
N ALA A 20 1.77 26.34 6.03
CA ALA A 20 1.65 27.38 7.05
C ALA A 20 2.82 28.39 6.97
N LEU A 21 4.05 27.90 6.79
CA LEU A 21 5.25 28.71 6.61
C LEU A 21 5.24 29.48 5.28
N TYR A 22 4.75 28.87 4.20
CA TYR A 22 4.74 29.50 2.87
C TYR A 22 3.69 30.62 2.76
N TRP A 23 2.47 30.39 3.26
CA TRP A 23 1.37 31.35 3.16
C TRP A 23 1.27 32.32 4.34
N GLY A 24 1.90 32.00 5.47
CA GLY A 24 1.79 32.76 6.71
C GLY A 24 0.46 32.50 7.43
N SER A 25 0.29 31.29 7.96
CA SER A 25 -0.92 30.86 8.70
C SER A 25 -0.89 31.25 10.19
N GLU A 26 -2.08 31.45 10.78
CA GLU A 26 -2.27 31.65 12.23
C GLU A 26 -2.24 30.32 13.02
N GLU A 27 -2.38 29.17 12.36
CA GLU A 27 -2.44 27.82 12.98
C GLU A 27 -1.06 27.15 13.16
N PHE A 28 0.01 27.95 13.14
CA PHE A 28 1.40 27.48 13.15
C PHE A 28 1.74 26.48 14.26
N GLU A 29 1.23 26.68 15.48
CA GLU A 29 1.55 25.82 16.63
C GLU A 29 0.98 24.40 16.48
N GLU A 30 -0.25 24.28 15.97
CA GLU A 30 -0.90 22.98 15.72
C GLU A 30 -0.17 22.20 14.62
N GLU A 31 0.19 22.91 13.54
CA GLU A 31 0.92 22.31 12.42
C GLU A 31 2.34 21.90 12.80
N LEU A 32 3.00 22.65 13.69
CA LEU A 32 4.31 22.30 14.21
C LEU A 32 4.25 21.03 15.08
N GLU A 33 3.21 20.88 15.90
CA GLU A 33 3.01 19.67 16.72
C GLU A 33 2.81 18.44 15.81
N ALA A 34 1.91 18.52 14.83
CA ALA A 34 1.68 17.45 13.86
C ALA A 34 2.94 17.08 13.06
N PHE A 35 3.74 18.09 12.70
CA PHE A 35 5.02 17.89 12.03
C PHE A 35 6.00 17.12 12.91
N LEU A 36 6.19 17.53 14.16
CA LEU A 36 7.11 16.89 15.11
C LEU A 36 6.72 15.44 15.39
N ASP A 37 5.43 15.18 15.58
CA ASP A 37 4.89 13.84 15.79
C ASP A 37 5.13 12.92 14.59
N THR A 38 5.11 13.48 13.37
CA THR A 38 5.38 12.75 12.14
C THR A 38 6.88 12.60 11.85
N TRP A 39 7.69 13.60 12.21
CA TRP A 39 9.13 13.61 11.98
C TRP A 39 9.92 12.65 12.86
N LYS A 40 9.39 12.34 14.04
CA LYS A 40 10.02 11.40 14.98
C LYS A 40 10.06 9.95 14.44
N PRO A 41 8.95 9.36 13.97
CA PRO A 41 8.97 8.04 13.32
C PRO A 41 9.87 7.93 12.09
N VAL A 42 10.16 9.05 11.39
CA VAL A 42 11.12 9.06 10.27
C VAL A 42 12.50 8.59 10.72
N LYS A 43 12.92 8.92 11.95
CA LYS A 43 14.18 8.40 12.52
C LYS A 43 14.12 6.91 12.87
N ASP A 44 12.97 6.43 13.31
CA ASP A 44 12.77 5.01 13.62
C ASP A 44 12.89 4.17 12.34
N TRP A 45 12.37 4.68 11.22
CA TRP A 45 12.60 4.09 9.90
C TRP A 45 14.09 3.93 9.60
N HIS A 46 14.91 4.98 9.77
CA HIS A 46 16.35 4.87 9.55
C HIS A 46 17.03 3.91 10.53
N THR A 47 16.59 3.89 11.79
CA THR A 47 17.15 2.96 12.79
C THR A 47 16.96 1.50 12.35
N PHE A 48 15.80 1.18 11.76
CA PHE A 48 15.54 -0.15 11.23
C PHE A 48 16.23 -0.41 9.88
N HIS A 49 16.04 0.48 8.90
CA HIS A 49 16.50 0.30 7.52
C HIS A 49 18.00 0.56 7.32
N GLY A 50 18.60 1.43 8.14
CA GLY A 50 20.02 1.76 8.16
C GLY A 50 20.91 0.74 8.88
N ALA A 51 20.33 -0.35 9.41
CA ALA A 51 21.08 -1.43 10.04
C ALA A 51 21.97 -2.21 9.06
N TYR A 52 21.79 -2.02 7.75
CA TYR A 52 22.64 -2.54 6.68
C TYR A 52 22.56 -1.68 5.39
N SER A 53 23.54 -1.85 4.51
CA SER A 53 23.54 -1.34 3.13
C SER A 53 23.92 -2.44 2.12
N VAL A 54 23.31 -2.44 0.94
CA VAL A 54 23.58 -3.42 -0.12
C VAL A 54 24.75 -2.99 -1.01
N ASN A 55 25.04 -1.69 -1.07
CA ASN A 55 26.11 -1.11 -1.88
C ASN A 55 26.60 0.24 -1.32
N ASP A 56 27.66 0.81 -1.92
CA ASP A 56 28.27 2.07 -1.45
C ASP A 56 27.37 3.30 -1.69
N THR A 57 26.54 3.27 -2.74
CA THR A 57 25.61 4.37 -3.04
C THR A 57 24.54 4.45 -1.96
N GLU A 58 23.96 3.31 -1.60
CA GLU A 58 22.99 3.22 -0.52
C GLU A 58 23.58 3.62 0.83
N GLN A 59 24.81 3.19 1.15
CA GLN A 59 25.46 3.64 2.39
C GLN A 59 25.56 5.18 2.44
N ARG A 60 25.97 5.82 1.35
CA ARG A 60 26.02 7.29 1.28
C ARG A 60 24.66 7.92 1.43
N ASN A 61 23.61 7.32 0.87
CA ASN A 61 22.25 7.82 1.02
C ASN A 61 21.79 7.74 2.49
N LEU A 62 22.08 6.64 3.19
CA LEU A 62 21.79 6.49 4.62
C LEU A 62 22.59 7.51 5.46
N ASP A 63 23.87 7.73 5.14
CA ASP A 63 24.67 8.74 5.83
C ASP A 63 24.11 10.15 5.59
N ASN A 64 23.70 10.47 4.35
CA ASN A 64 23.05 11.74 4.01
C ASN A 64 21.70 11.90 4.70
N PHE A 65 20.90 10.83 4.82
CA PHE A 65 19.64 10.84 5.54
C PHE A 65 19.83 11.36 6.96
N VAL A 66 20.84 10.86 7.69
CA VAL A 66 21.09 11.28 9.08
C VAL A 66 21.40 12.78 9.15
N LEU A 67 22.25 13.27 8.25
CA LEU A 67 22.62 14.69 8.19
C LEU A 67 21.41 15.59 7.91
N LEU A 68 20.55 15.19 6.95
CA LEU A 68 19.34 15.93 6.62
C LEU A 68 18.33 15.88 7.77
N TRP A 69 18.17 14.72 8.40
CA TRP A 69 17.29 14.56 9.55
C TRP A 69 17.69 15.45 10.73
N GLU A 70 18.99 15.47 11.06
CA GLU A 70 19.55 16.35 12.10
C GLU A 70 19.45 17.83 11.72
N SER A 71 19.61 18.17 10.44
CA SER A 71 19.44 19.53 9.94
C SER A 71 18.02 20.04 10.15
N VAL A 72 17.00 19.23 9.82
CA VAL A 72 15.59 19.56 10.06
C VAL A 72 15.33 19.72 11.55
N GLN A 73 15.77 18.76 12.37
CA GLN A 73 15.57 18.86 13.83
C GLN A 73 16.19 20.14 14.40
N GLY A 74 17.41 20.48 13.99
CA GLY A 74 18.09 21.71 14.42
C GLY A 74 17.47 23.01 13.88
N GLN A 75 16.58 22.94 12.89
CA GLN A 75 15.76 24.08 12.46
C GLN A 75 14.47 24.16 13.26
N LEU A 76 13.81 23.04 13.53
CA LEU A 76 12.60 22.98 14.36
C LEU A 76 12.84 23.46 15.79
N ASP A 77 14.07 23.30 16.30
CA ASP A 77 14.47 23.78 17.63
C ASP A 77 14.71 25.32 17.69
N ARG A 78 14.56 26.05 16.57
CA ARG A 78 14.76 27.52 16.49
C ARG A 78 13.45 28.27 16.64
N GLU A 79 13.54 29.53 17.08
CA GLU A 79 12.38 30.44 17.19
C GLU A 79 11.92 30.98 15.83
N ASP A 80 12.80 31.02 14.82
CA ASP A 80 12.56 31.59 13.49
C ASP A 80 12.65 30.53 12.38
N ILE A 81 11.65 29.65 12.30
CA ILE A 81 11.54 28.63 11.25
C ILE A 81 11.15 29.28 9.93
N ASP A 82 11.86 28.95 8.84
CA ASP A 82 11.57 29.45 7.50
C ASP A 82 11.32 28.32 6.48
N PHE A 83 10.45 28.57 5.51
CA PHE A 83 10.05 27.58 4.50
C PHE A 83 11.23 27.09 3.66
N GLU A 84 12.07 27.99 3.14
CA GLU A 84 13.13 27.64 2.19
C GLU A 84 14.18 26.72 2.83
N SER A 85 14.49 26.94 4.11
CA SER A 85 15.45 26.15 4.85
C SER A 85 14.89 24.80 5.29
N LEU A 86 13.59 24.71 5.59
CA LEU A 86 12.94 23.48 6.06
C LEU A 86 12.50 22.57 4.92
N ALA A 87 11.90 23.11 3.86
CA ALA A 87 11.27 22.32 2.81
C ALA A 87 12.26 21.37 2.12
N ARG A 88 13.41 21.90 1.68
CA ARG A 88 14.38 21.12 0.90
C ARG A 88 14.92 19.90 1.68
N PRO A 89 15.45 20.03 2.90
CA PRO A 89 15.91 18.87 3.68
C PRO A 89 14.82 17.85 3.97
N VAL A 90 13.57 18.27 4.17
CA VAL A 90 12.42 17.37 4.37
C VAL A 90 12.18 16.51 3.12
N TYR A 91 12.07 17.15 1.95
CA TYR A 91 11.90 16.44 0.68
C TYR A 91 13.07 15.51 0.37
N GLU A 92 14.31 15.97 0.55
CA GLU A 92 15.49 15.14 0.30
C GLU A 92 15.54 13.93 1.24
N THR A 93 15.13 14.09 2.51
CA THR A 93 15.05 12.98 3.48
C THR A 93 14.02 11.94 3.06
N VAL A 94 12.80 12.37 2.71
CA VAL A 94 11.73 11.46 2.29
C VAL A 94 12.06 10.79 0.95
N ALA A 95 12.63 11.53 -0.01
CA ALA A 95 13.06 10.98 -1.29
C ALA A 95 14.13 9.89 -1.12
N ILE A 96 15.06 10.02 -0.15
CA ILE A 96 16.00 8.96 0.18
C ILE A 96 15.25 7.71 0.69
N MET A 97 14.25 7.88 1.56
CA MET A 97 13.46 6.75 2.06
C MET A 97 12.72 6.04 0.93
N GLU A 98 12.03 6.79 0.07
CA GLU A 98 11.30 6.26 -1.08
C GLU A 98 12.25 5.53 -2.03
N GLN A 99 13.36 6.17 -2.43
CA GLN A 99 14.34 5.56 -3.32
C GLN A 99 14.91 4.26 -2.75
N LEU A 100 15.26 4.24 -1.46
CA LEU A 100 15.77 3.04 -0.80
C LEU A 100 14.73 1.93 -0.72
N ASN A 101 13.48 2.27 -0.42
CA ASN A 101 12.39 1.31 -0.41
C ASN A 101 12.13 0.76 -1.83
N GLU A 102 12.10 1.60 -2.86
CA GLU A 102 11.94 1.19 -4.26
C GLU A 102 13.11 0.30 -4.72
N ASP A 103 14.35 0.70 -4.45
CA ASP A 103 15.53 -0.08 -4.82
C ASP A 103 15.50 -1.47 -4.16
N ARG A 104 15.05 -1.55 -2.90
CA ARG A 104 14.94 -2.81 -2.14
C ARG A 104 13.66 -3.61 -2.46
N LYS A 105 12.63 -3.00 -3.07
CA LYS A 105 11.40 -3.70 -3.53
C LYS A 105 11.70 -4.63 -4.70
N PHE A 106 12.72 -4.35 -5.50
CA PHE A 106 13.12 -5.26 -6.57
C PHE A 106 13.59 -6.60 -5.99
N PRO A 107 13.10 -7.72 -6.52
CA PRO A 107 13.50 -9.03 -6.01
C PRO A 107 14.97 -9.27 -6.35
N HIS A 108 15.82 -9.27 -5.32
CA HIS A 108 17.24 -9.62 -5.44
C HIS A 108 17.44 -11.13 -5.30
N TYR A 109 16.71 -11.73 -4.35
CA TYR A 109 16.83 -13.15 -4.02
C TYR A 109 15.51 -13.90 -4.05
N SER A 110 14.39 -13.25 -3.75
CA SER A 110 13.04 -13.83 -3.76
C SER A 110 11.99 -12.75 -4.05
N PRO A 111 10.88 -13.07 -4.73
CA PRO A 111 9.70 -12.21 -4.83
C PRO A 111 8.95 -12.03 -3.50
N ILE A 112 9.23 -12.83 -2.47
CA ILE A 112 8.61 -12.68 -1.15
C ILE A 112 9.34 -11.57 -0.38
N PRO A 113 8.70 -10.44 -0.03
CA PRO A 113 9.40 -9.28 0.56
C PRO A 113 10.19 -9.62 1.82
N ALA A 114 9.58 -10.32 2.78
CA ALA A 114 10.24 -10.70 4.03
C ALA A 114 11.45 -11.63 3.83
N VAL A 115 11.40 -12.51 2.82
CA VAL A 115 12.53 -13.37 2.43
C VAL A 115 13.62 -12.54 1.76
N ASN A 116 13.25 -11.65 0.85
CA ASN A 116 14.21 -10.77 0.19
C ASN A 116 14.96 -9.91 1.21
N GLU A 117 14.25 -9.31 2.17
CA GLU A 117 14.82 -8.47 3.22
C GLU A 117 15.79 -9.22 4.13
N ILE A 118 15.44 -10.42 4.61
CA ILE A 118 16.36 -11.19 5.47
C ILE A 118 17.62 -11.60 4.69
N LEU A 119 17.49 -11.95 3.41
CA LEU A 119 18.61 -12.38 2.57
C LEU A 119 19.52 -11.19 2.24
N LEU A 120 18.96 -10.00 1.99
CA LEU A 120 19.72 -8.76 1.82
C LEU A 120 20.47 -8.38 3.10
N ALA A 121 19.78 -8.33 4.23
CA ALA A 121 20.40 -8.00 5.51
C ALA A 121 21.50 -9.02 5.90
N GLY A 122 21.22 -10.30 5.69
CA GLY A 122 22.15 -11.40 5.94
C GLY A 122 23.39 -11.36 5.03
N ALA A 123 23.20 -11.10 3.73
CA ALA A 123 24.31 -10.92 2.80
C ALA A 123 25.16 -9.70 3.16
N ALA A 124 24.53 -8.57 3.47
CA ALA A 124 25.23 -7.36 3.89
C ALA A 124 26.04 -7.58 5.19
N PHE A 125 25.46 -8.27 6.18
CA PHE A 125 26.18 -8.67 7.39
C PHE A 125 27.41 -9.52 7.09
N CYS A 126 27.29 -10.52 6.19
CA CYS A 126 28.42 -11.36 5.81
C CYS A 126 29.54 -10.57 5.12
N MET A 127 29.18 -9.50 4.38
CA MET A 127 30.09 -8.60 3.69
C MET A 127 30.59 -7.42 4.54
N ASP A 128 30.36 -7.42 5.87
CA ASP A 128 30.73 -6.33 6.78
C ASP A 128 30.06 -4.97 6.46
N ARG A 129 28.88 -5.01 5.83
CA ARG A 129 28.02 -3.86 5.49
C ARG A 129 26.71 -3.82 6.29
N GLY A 130 26.58 -4.68 7.29
CA GLY A 130 25.39 -4.78 8.11
C GLY A 130 25.69 -5.30 9.50
N THR A 131 24.72 -5.16 10.40
CA THR A 131 24.86 -5.58 11.79
C THR A 131 24.13 -6.90 12.05
N ALA A 132 24.63 -7.68 13.01
CA ALA A 132 23.94 -8.88 13.49
C ALA A 132 22.55 -8.56 14.04
N GLN A 133 22.40 -7.40 14.68
CA GLN A 133 21.10 -6.92 15.17
C GLN A 133 20.15 -6.65 14.01
N GLY A 134 20.62 -6.01 12.93
CA GLY A 134 19.84 -5.79 11.72
C GLY A 134 19.29 -7.08 11.13
N VAL A 135 20.07 -8.17 11.10
CA VAL A 135 19.57 -9.49 10.69
C VAL A 135 18.52 -10.01 11.67
N ARG A 136 18.78 -9.92 12.98
CA ARG A 136 17.88 -10.42 14.03
C ARG A 136 16.52 -9.72 14.03
N ASP A 137 16.47 -8.41 13.81
CA ASP A 137 15.24 -7.61 13.83
C ASP A 137 14.27 -7.98 12.69
N ARG A 138 14.74 -8.66 11.65
CA ARG A 138 13.94 -9.10 10.49
C ARG A 138 13.38 -10.51 10.61
N LEU A 139 13.91 -11.32 11.54
CA LEU A 139 13.43 -12.69 11.74
C LEU A 139 11.96 -12.80 12.16
N PRO A 140 11.39 -11.89 12.99
CA PRO A 140 9.97 -11.93 13.34
C PRO A 140 9.06 -11.80 12.11
N LEU A 141 9.33 -10.81 11.25
CA LEU A 141 8.55 -10.58 10.02
C LEU A 141 8.62 -11.78 9.07
N LEU A 142 9.80 -12.39 8.93
CA LEU A 142 9.96 -13.62 8.16
C LEU A 142 9.15 -14.79 8.75
N SER A 143 9.14 -14.92 10.08
CA SER A 143 8.40 -15.99 10.76
C SER A 143 6.90 -15.84 10.56
N GLU A 144 6.38 -14.63 10.71
CA GLU A 144 4.98 -14.30 10.41
C GLU A 144 4.63 -14.58 8.94
N CYS A 145 5.52 -14.21 8.02
CA CYS A 145 5.36 -14.52 6.60
C CYS A 145 5.29 -16.03 6.33
N ILE A 146 6.15 -16.83 6.98
CA ILE A 146 6.12 -18.30 6.87
C ILE A 146 4.81 -18.86 7.42
N ASP A 147 4.32 -18.36 8.55
CA ASP A 147 3.07 -18.80 9.15
C ASP A 147 1.86 -18.46 8.26
N ASN A 148 1.86 -17.27 7.65
CA ASN A 148 0.82 -16.87 6.69
C ASN A 148 0.85 -17.75 5.43
N LEU A 149 2.03 -18.05 4.88
CA LEU A 149 2.17 -18.96 3.74
C LEU A 149 1.73 -20.39 4.09
N ARG A 150 2.02 -20.86 5.32
CA ARG A 150 1.52 -22.14 5.83
C ARG A 150 0.01 -22.15 5.94
N GLY A 151 -0.61 -21.08 6.43
CA GLY A 151 -2.06 -20.92 6.45
C GLY A 151 -2.67 -21.08 5.06
N LEU A 152 -2.15 -20.34 4.08
CA LEU A 152 -2.55 -20.42 2.68
C LEU A 152 -2.38 -21.85 2.12
N PHE A 153 -1.28 -22.51 2.44
CA PHE A 153 -1.05 -23.90 2.04
C PHE A 153 -2.12 -24.84 2.61
N PHE A 154 -2.45 -24.73 3.91
CA PHE A 154 -3.44 -25.60 4.53
C PHE A 154 -4.84 -25.45 3.94
N GLU A 155 -5.21 -24.25 3.51
CA GLU A 155 -6.48 -23.98 2.82
C GLU A 155 -6.54 -24.64 1.44
N GLN A 156 -5.42 -24.69 0.74
CA GLN A 156 -5.35 -25.12 -0.67
C GLN A 156 -4.83 -26.54 -0.88
N GLN A 157 -4.23 -27.17 0.14
CA GLN A 157 -3.52 -28.45 0.03
C GLN A 157 -4.29 -29.53 -0.73
N TYR A 158 -5.61 -29.64 -0.51
CA TYR A 158 -6.46 -30.68 -1.13
C TYR A 158 -6.64 -30.51 -2.64
N ARG A 159 -6.35 -29.32 -3.18
CA ARG A 159 -6.41 -29.01 -4.61
C ARG A 159 -5.07 -29.22 -5.31
N LEU A 160 -3.99 -29.34 -4.54
CA LEU A 160 -2.63 -29.49 -5.05
C LEU A 160 -2.30 -30.97 -5.30
N PRO A 161 -1.52 -31.32 -6.35
CA PRO A 161 -1.00 -32.66 -6.52
C PRO A 161 -0.13 -33.09 -5.33
N GLU A 162 -0.13 -34.38 -4.96
CA GLU A 162 0.62 -34.90 -3.81
C GLU A 162 2.12 -34.55 -3.84
N GLN A 163 2.74 -34.57 -5.02
CA GLN A 163 4.15 -34.20 -5.19
C GLN A 163 4.42 -32.73 -4.87
N VAL A 164 3.46 -31.84 -5.21
CA VAL A 164 3.55 -30.41 -4.90
C VAL A 164 3.35 -30.20 -3.40
N GLN A 165 2.42 -30.91 -2.78
CA GLN A 165 2.23 -30.84 -1.32
C GLN A 165 3.51 -31.24 -0.56
N ALA A 166 4.16 -32.32 -0.96
CA ALA A 166 5.40 -32.77 -0.34
C ALA A 166 6.53 -31.74 -0.49
N ALA A 167 6.71 -31.16 -1.69
CA ALA A 167 7.72 -30.13 -1.93
C ALA A 167 7.47 -28.85 -1.13
N LEU A 168 6.21 -28.42 -1.00
CA LEU A 168 5.85 -27.26 -0.18
C LEU A 168 6.11 -27.51 1.30
N GLN A 169 5.79 -28.70 1.82
CA GLN A 169 6.08 -29.08 3.19
C GLN A 169 7.59 -29.06 3.47
N GLU A 170 8.39 -29.64 2.58
CA GLU A 170 9.86 -29.56 2.65
C GLU A 170 10.35 -28.11 2.65
N GLY A 171 9.78 -27.26 1.79
CA GLY A 171 10.09 -25.85 1.74
C GLY A 171 9.85 -25.13 3.06
N PHE A 172 8.71 -25.38 3.70
CA PHE A 172 8.40 -24.82 5.02
C PHE A 172 9.34 -25.32 6.11
N ASP A 173 9.68 -26.61 6.10
CA ASP A 173 10.60 -27.20 7.08
C ASP A 173 12.01 -26.60 6.95
N LEU A 174 12.47 -26.37 5.72
CA LEU A 174 13.74 -25.69 5.42
C LEU A 174 13.74 -24.24 5.90
N MET A 175 12.68 -23.48 5.64
CA MET A 175 12.59 -22.09 6.10
C MET A 175 12.59 -22.00 7.63
N GLU A 176 11.85 -22.86 8.33
CA GLU A 176 11.82 -22.87 9.79
C GLU A 176 13.17 -23.29 10.40
N ALA A 177 13.82 -24.30 9.82
CA ALA A 177 15.16 -24.70 10.22
C ALA A 177 16.18 -23.58 9.99
N GLY A 178 16.10 -22.90 8.85
CA GLY A 178 16.96 -21.78 8.49
C GLY A 178 16.77 -20.58 9.41
N VAL A 179 15.54 -20.21 9.77
CA VAL A 179 15.26 -19.16 10.79
C VAL A 179 15.94 -19.49 12.12
N LYS A 180 15.81 -20.73 12.60
CA LYS A 180 16.45 -21.18 13.85
C LYS A 180 17.98 -21.16 13.72
N ALA A 181 18.52 -21.59 12.58
CA ALA A 181 19.95 -21.59 12.32
C ALA A 181 20.54 -20.18 12.30
N VAL A 182 19.89 -19.22 11.63
CA VAL A 182 20.30 -17.82 11.64
C VAL A 182 20.21 -17.24 13.06
N HIS A 183 19.10 -17.45 13.76
CA HIS A 183 18.91 -16.91 15.11
C HIS A 183 20.01 -17.37 16.10
N ASN A 184 20.31 -18.66 16.08
CA ASN A 184 21.30 -19.28 16.97
C ASN A 184 22.74 -19.07 16.50
N GLY A 185 22.94 -18.90 15.19
CA GLY A 185 24.25 -18.73 14.57
C GLY A 185 24.80 -17.32 14.67
N LEU A 186 23.97 -16.30 14.89
CA LEU A 186 24.46 -14.92 15.10
C LEU A 186 25.28 -14.81 16.40
N PRO A 187 26.43 -14.10 16.40
CA PRO A 187 26.97 -13.24 15.33
C PRO A 187 28.02 -13.92 14.43
N GLU A 188 28.01 -15.24 14.30
CA GLU A 188 28.98 -15.98 13.49
C GLU A 188 28.52 -16.03 12.03
N LYS A 189 29.39 -15.60 11.11
CA LYS A 189 29.06 -15.47 9.67
C LYS A 189 28.74 -16.81 9.00
N VAL A 190 29.54 -17.84 9.24
CA VAL A 190 29.40 -19.13 8.54
C VAL A 190 28.07 -19.82 8.88
N PRO A 191 27.70 -20.01 10.17
CA PRO A 191 26.38 -20.56 10.53
C PRO A 191 25.21 -19.73 10.00
N THR A 192 25.37 -18.41 9.96
CA THR A 192 24.36 -17.50 9.42
C THR A 192 24.21 -17.70 7.90
N GLN A 193 25.29 -17.86 7.14
CA GLN A 193 25.24 -18.16 5.70
C GLN A 193 24.51 -19.48 5.42
N ASP A 194 24.79 -20.52 6.18
CA ASP A 194 24.14 -21.83 6.02
C ASP A 194 22.63 -21.73 6.29
N GLY A 195 22.23 -21.02 7.35
CA GLY A 195 20.81 -20.78 7.65
C GLY A 195 20.09 -19.94 6.58
N LEU A 196 20.75 -18.92 6.04
CA LEU A 196 20.20 -18.11 4.92
C LEU A 196 20.05 -18.94 3.65
N ALA A 197 20.97 -19.88 3.39
CA ALA A 197 20.85 -20.80 2.25
C ALA A 197 19.61 -21.70 2.38
N GLN A 198 19.33 -22.23 3.58
CA GLN A 198 18.12 -23.00 3.86
C GLN A 198 16.85 -22.16 3.67
N ILE A 199 16.83 -20.91 4.17
CA ILE A 199 15.71 -19.99 3.95
C ILE A 199 15.46 -19.77 2.46
N LYS A 200 16.52 -19.52 1.69
CA LYS A 200 16.41 -19.29 0.25
C LYS A 200 15.89 -20.51 -0.50
N GLU A 201 16.42 -21.69 -0.18
CA GLU A 201 15.99 -22.94 -0.80
C GLU A 201 14.52 -23.25 -0.48
N GLY A 202 14.12 -23.12 0.79
CA GLY A 202 12.73 -23.31 1.20
C GLY A 202 11.77 -22.26 0.60
N ALA A 203 12.20 -21.01 0.48
CA ALA A 203 11.43 -19.97 -0.20
C ALA A 203 11.21 -20.29 -1.68
N SER A 204 12.24 -20.78 -2.38
CA SER A 204 12.14 -21.16 -3.79
C SER A 204 11.08 -22.25 -4.03
N LEU A 205 10.89 -23.15 -3.06
CA LEU A 205 9.83 -24.17 -3.11
C LEU A 205 8.45 -23.57 -2.83
N THR A 206 8.34 -22.69 -1.82
CA THR A 206 7.07 -22.10 -1.39
C THR A 206 6.55 -21.00 -2.31
N GLU A 207 7.41 -20.36 -3.11
CA GLU A 207 7.03 -19.38 -4.14
C GLU A 207 6.00 -19.91 -5.14
N PHE A 208 6.02 -21.22 -5.43
CA PHE A 208 5.01 -21.85 -6.27
C PHE A 208 3.58 -21.61 -5.74
N LEU A 209 3.40 -21.58 -4.42
CA LEU A 209 2.09 -21.36 -3.80
C LEU A 209 1.53 -19.98 -4.15
N LEU A 210 2.37 -18.94 -4.18
CA LEU A 210 1.95 -17.58 -4.54
C LEU A 210 1.59 -17.49 -6.03
N GLU A 211 2.35 -18.14 -6.89
CA GLU A 211 2.03 -18.19 -8.31
C GLU A 211 0.72 -18.96 -8.56
N TRP A 212 0.52 -20.07 -7.86
CA TRP A 212 -0.68 -20.86 -7.90
C TRP A 212 -1.90 -20.06 -7.42
N ASP A 213 -1.81 -19.43 -6.24
CA ASP A 213 -2.87 -18.59 -5.68
C ASP A 213 -3.24 -17.45 -6.64
N ARG A 214 -2.24 -16.76 -7.19
CA ARG A 214 -2.47 -15.71 -8.19
C ARG A 214 -3.19 -16.22 -9.43
N LYS A 215 -2.75 -17.37 -9.98
CA LYS A 215 -3.40 -18.00 -11.14
C LYS A 215 -4.83 -18.42 -10.82
N GLU A 216 -5.07 -18.93 -9.62
CA GLU A 216 -6.38 -19.34 -9.16
C GLU A 216 -7.31 -18.13 -9.00
N ARG A 217 -6.87 -17.05 -8.33
CA ARG A 217 -7.64 -15.79 -8.26
C ARG A 217 -7.95 -15.22 -9.64
N GLN A 218 -6.99 -15.26 -10.58
CA GLN A 218 -7.23 -14.82 -11.95
C GLN A 218 -8.23 -15.72 -12.69
N ARG A 219 -8.20 -17.03 -12.43
CA ARG A 219 -9.16 -17.99 -12.97
C ARG A 219 -10.55 -17.71 -12.42
N LEU A 220 -10.67 -17.56 -11.10
CA LEU A 220 -11.92 -17.24 -10.41
C LEU A 220 -12.49 -15.89 -10.90
N LYS A 221 -11.68 -14.84 -11.01
CA LYS A 221 -12.12 -13.53 -11.54
C LYS A 221 -12.64 -13.59 -12.99
N LYS A 222 -12.16 -14.55 -13.79
CA LYS A 222 -12.66 -14.76 -15.16
C LYS A 222 -13.93 -15.61 -15.20
N GLU A 223 -14.08 -16.53 -14.26
CA GLU A 223 -15.24 -17.42 -14.15
C GLU A 223 -16.42 -16.69 -13.49
N TYR A 224 -16.13 -15.87 -12.50
CA TYR A 224 -17.04 -15.07 -11.69
C TYR A 224 -16.75 -13.59 -11.90
N SER A 225 -17.41 -13.01 -12.90
CA SER A 225 -17.20 -11.64 -13.34
C SER A 225 -18.50 -10.84 -13.46
N ARG A 226 -19.59 -11.32 -12.83
CA ARG A 226 -20.89 -10.64 -12.88
C ARG A 226 -20.84 -9.31 -12.15
N PHE A 227 -20.18 -9.27 -10.99
CA PHE A 227 -20.13 -8.08 -10.14
C PHE A 227 -18.76 -7.40 -10.24
N ASN A 228 -18.75 -6.14 -10.67
CA ASN A 228 -17.55 -5.30 -10.72
C ASN A 228 -17.24 -4.70 -9.34
N ILE A 229 -16.95 -5.57 -8.37
CA ILE A 229 -16.58 -5.16 -7.01
C ILE A 229 -15.08 -5.37 -6.83
N PRO A 230 -14.30 -4.32 -6.55
CA PRO A 230 -12.86 -4.42 -6.39
C PRO A 230 -12.46 -5.41 -5.29
N VAL A 231 -11.32 -6.09 -5.50
CA VAL A 231 -10.68 -7.02 -4.55
C VAL A 231 -11.45 -8.31 -4.23
N VAL A 232 -12.79 -8.27 -4.12
CA VAL A 232 -13.62 -9.36 -3.57
C VAL A 232 -14.82 -9.78 -4.43
N GLY A 233 -15.01 -9.20 -5.63
CA GLY A 233 -16.20 -9.43 -6.44
C GLY A 233 -16.44 -10.89 -6.84
N ALA A 234 -15.37 -11.63 -7.18
CA ALA A 234 -15.48 -13.05 -7.53
C ALA A 234 -15.90 -13.90 -6.32
N GLU A 235 -15.31 -13.62 -5.16
CA GLU A 235 -15.59 -14.32 -3.90
C GLU A 235 -17.03 -14.05 -3.43
N LEU A 236 -17.52 -12.82 -3.58
CA LEU A 236 -18.91 -12.46 -3.30
C LEU A 236 -19.89 -13.16 -4.24
N GLU A 237 -19.57 -13.25 -5.54
CA GLU A 237 -20.37 -13.98 -6.51
C GLU A 237 -20.45 -15.48 -6.18
N ILE A 238 -19.31 -16.10 -5.84
CA ILE A 238 -19.25 -17.50 -5.37
C ILE A 238 -20.09 -17.70 -4.11
N ALA A 239 -20.00 -16.78 -3.15
CA ALA A 239 -20.78 -16.85 -1.91
C ALA A 239 -22.28 -16.77 -2.19
N TYR A 240 -22.70 -15.87 -3.09
CA TYR A 240 -24.08 -15.73 -3.53
C TYR A 240 -24.59 -16.99 -4.24
N GLU A 241 -23.85 -17.53 -5.22
CA GLU A 241 -24.23 -18.76 -5.92
C GLU A 241 -24.28 -19.96 -4.98
N SER A 242 -23.32 -20.06 -4.05
CA SER A 242 -23.29 -21.09 -3.02
C SER A 242 -24.51 -21.01 -2.11
N ALA A 243 -24.93 -19.81 -1.71
CA ALA A 243 -26.13 -19.61 -0.91
C ALA A 243 -27.39 -20.08 -1.65
N ARG A 244 -27.51 -19.80 -2.94
CA ARG A 244 -28.63 -20.29 -3.78
C ARG A 244 -28.66 -21.82 -3.91
N ALA A 245 -27.50 -22.47 -3.89
CA ALA A 245 -27.39 -23.92 -4.08
C ALA A 245 -27.58 -24.74 -2.80
N VAL A 246 -27.62 -24.10 -1.61
CA VAL A 246 -27.65 -24.80 -0.33
C VAL A 246 -28.83 -24.37 0.55
N GLU A 247 -29.23 -25.25 1.46
CA GLU A 247 -30.25 -24.95 2.46
C GLU A 247 -29.81 -23.85 3.44
N ARG A 248 -30.77 -22.99 3.85
CA ARG A 248 -30.58 -21.84 4.75
C ARG A 248 -29.75 -22.10 6.00
N ARG A 249 -29.83 -23.29 6.60
CA ARG A 249 -29.01 -23.66 7.76
C ARG A 249 -27.49 -23.54 7.53
N LYS A 250 -27.04 -23.54 6.28
CA LYS A 250 -25.63 -23.39 5.89
C LYS A 250 -25.25 -21.94 5.59
N TRP A 251 -26.21 -21.04 5.35
CA TRP A 251 -25.96 -19.64 4.98
C TRP A 251 -25.20 -18.89 6.06
N ARG A 252 -25.53 -19.15 7.34
CA ARG A 252 -24.87 -18.49 8.49
C ARG A 252 -23.34 -18.61 8.47
N ARG A 253 -22.81 -19.75 8.00
CA ARG A 253 -21.35 -19.93 7.90
C ARG A 253 -20.77 -19.08 6.77
N GLY A 254 -21.43 -19.09 5.61
CA GLY A 254 -21.03 -18.27 4.46
C GLY A 254 -21.05 -16.78 4.81
N ALA A 255 -22.17 -16.29 5.35
CA ALA A 255 -22.32 -14.90 5.77
C ALA A 255 -21.28 -14.48 6.81
N LYS A 256 -20.96 -15.34 7.79
CA LYS A 256 -19.90 -15.07 8.78
C LYS A 256 -18.52 -14.94 8.12
N SER A 257 -18.19 -15.82 7.18
CA SER A 257 -16.93 -15.74 6.44
C SER A 257 -16.87 -14.47 5.58
N THR A 258 -17.95 -14.10 4.89
CA THR A 258 -18.03 -12.81 4.16
C THR A 258 -17.79 -11.61 5.06
N GLU A 259 -18.41 -11.58 6.25
CA GLU A 259 -18.23 -10.49 7.22
C GLU A 259 -16.83 -10.42 7.82
N GLU A 260 -16.22 -11.57 8.12
CA GLU A 260 -14.93 -11.63 8.82
C GLU A 260 -13.73 -11.54 7.87
N GLU A 261 -13.90 -11.92 6.60
CA GLU A 261 -12.79 -12.03 5.64
C GLU A 261 -12.91 -11.03 4.48
N LEU A 262 -14.09 -10.87 3.87
CA LEU A 262 -14.25 -10.08 2.63
C LEU A 262 -14.53 -8.60 2.90
N PHE A 263 -15.41 -8.27 3.85
CA PHE A 263 -15.72 -6.87 4.17
C PHE A 263 -14.52 -6.07 4.68
N PRO A 264 -13.65 -6.60 5.56
CA PRO A 264 -12.45 -5.88 5.97
C PRO A 264 -11.53 -5.52 4.79
N GLN A 265 -11.35 -6.43 3.82
CA GLN A 265 -10.55 -6.18 2.62
C GLN A 265 -11.17 -5.08 1.74
N LEU A 266 -12.50 -5.07 1.60
CA LEU A 266 -13.21 -4.07 0.81
C LEU A 266 -13.19 -2.69 1.48
N ASP A 267 -13.36 -2.65 2.80
CA ASP A 267 -13.29 -1.42 3.61
C ASP A 267 -11.89 -0.81 3.58
N GLU A 268 -10.84 -1.64 3.75
CA GLU A 268 -9.44 -1.22 3.66
C GLU A 268 -9.13 -0.70 2.25
N PHE A 269 -9.54 -1.43 1.21
CA PHE A 269 -9.39 -0.98 -0.17
C PHE A 269 -10.06 0.39 -0.39
N TRP A 270 -11.32 0.55 0.01
CA TRP A 270 -12.05 1.78 -0.23
C TRP A 270 -11.44 2.97 0.54
N ALA A 271 -11.10 2.79 1.81
CA ALA A 271 -10.44 3.80 2.63
C ALA A 271 -9.08 4.21 2.03
N SER A 272 -8.34 3.24 1.45
CA SER A 272 -7.05 3.51 0.81
C SER A 272 -7.17 4.25 -0.52
N VAL A 273 -8.23 4.04 -1.29
CA VAL A 273 -8.34 4.60 -2.65
C VAL A 273 -9.09 5.94 -2.66
N LYS A 274 -10.16 6.06 -1.86
CA LYS A 274 -11.06 7.23 -1.82
C LYS A 274 -10.34 8.60 -1.75
N PRO A 275 -9.30 8.81 -0.92
CA PRO A 275 -8.61 10.10 -0.82
C PRO A 275 -7.84 10.50 -2.09
N HIS A 276 -7.51 9.53 -2.95
CA HIS A 276 -6.67 9.74 -4.13
C HIS A 276 -7.47 9.77 -5.44
N LEU A 277 -8.80 9.67 -5.37
CA LEU A 277 -9.65 9.67 -6.56
C LEU A 277 -9.90 11.10 -7.05
N PHE A 278 -9.59 11.30 -8.32
CA PHE A 278 -9.76 12.57 -9.02
C PHE A 278 -11.12 12.57 -9.73
N VAL A 279 -12.16 12.90 -8.96
CA VAL A 279 -13.56 13.03 -9.40
C VAL A 279 -13.93 14.51 -9.40
N VAL A 280 -14.79 14.92 -10.35
CA VAL A 280 -15.26 16.30 -10.47
C VAL A 280 -15.89 16.75 -9.14
N PRO A 281 -15.53 17.93 -8.58
CA PRO A 281 -16.00 18.37 -7.26
C PRO A 281 -17.53 18.36 -7.10
N GLU A 282 -18.25 18.71 -8.17
CA GLU A 282 -19.71 18.77 -8.22
C GLU A 282 -20.35 17.38 -8.00
N GLU A 283 -19.73 16.33 -8.52
CA GLU A 283 -20.22 14.94 -8.47
C GLU A 283 -19.61 14.15 -7.32
N ARG A 284 -18.45 14.58 -6.81
CA ARG A 284 -17.64 13.83 -5.82
C ARG A 284 -18.44 13.42 -4.60
N ALA A 285 -19.21 14.33 -4.00
CA ALA A 285 -19.98 14.05 -2.79
C ALA A 285 -21.02 12.96 -3.04
N GLU A 286 -21.78 13.07 -4.13
CA GLU A 286 -22.84 12.13 -4.51
C GLU A 286 -22.27 10.75 -4.85
N VAL A 287 -21.20 10.70 -5.66
CA VAL A 287 -20.59 9.42 -6.07
C VAL A 287 -19.99 8.70 -4.88
N PHE A 288 -19.29 9.40 -4.00
CA PHE A 288 -18.69 8.79 -2.80
C PHE A 288 -19.76 8.32 -1.82
N GLU A 289 -20.81 9.11 -1.62
CA GLU A 289 -21.94 8.72 -0.78
C GLU A 289 -22.67 7.50 -1.36
N SER A 290 -22.85 7.42 -2.68
CA SER A 290 -23.44 6.26 -3.34
C SER A 290 -22.63 4.98 -3.11
N VAL A 291 -21.30 5.06 -3.18
CA VAL A 291 -20.42 3.91 -2.84
C VAL A 291 -20.57 3.56 -1.36
N ASP A 292 -20.48 4.53 -0.44
CA ASP A 292 -20.60 4.30 1.00
C ASP A 292 -21.95 3.64 1.36
N GLN A 293 -23.06 4.14 0.79
CA GLN A 293 -24.41 3.62 1.03
C GLN A 293 -24.60 2.21 0.45
N SER A 294 -24.13 1.96 -0.77
CA SER A 294 -24.24 0.63 -1.39
C SER A 294 -23.44 -0.43 -0.60
N LEU A 295 -22.25 -0.08 -0.10
CA LEU A 295 -21.45 -0.96 0.75
C LEU A 295 -22.18 -1.30 2.06
N GLU A 296 -22.82 -0.32 2.70
CA GLU A 296 -23.60 -0.56 3.91
C GLU A 296 -24.84 -1.42 3.63
N ALA A 297 -25.52 -1.19 2.50
CA ALA A 297 -26.65 -2.04 2.07
C ALA A 297 -26.23 -3.50 1.88
N LEU A 298 -25.05 -3.74 1.30
CA LEU A 298 -24.49 -5.09 1.18
C LEU A 298 -24.20 -5.72 2.54
N LYS A 299 -23.63 -4.96 3.49
CA LYS A 299 -23.40 -5.43 4.87
C LYS A 299 -24.70 -5.83 5.55
N VAL A 300 -25.75 -5.04 5.40
CA VAL A 300 -27.10 -5.33 5.93
C VAL A 300 -27.68 -6.60 5.29
N ALA A 301 -27.60 -6.73 3.97
CA ALA A 301 -28.12 -7.90 3.25
C ALA A 301 -27.42 -9.20 3.67
N VAL A 302 -26.08 -9.18 3.80
CA VAL A 302 -25.30 -10.33 4.29
C VAL A 302 -25.64 -10.65 5.76
N ALA A 303 -25.81 -9.63 6.60
CA ALA A 303 -26.18 -9.82 7.99
C ALA A 303 -27.54 -10.53 8.14
N ALA A 304 -28.52 -10.17 7.30
CA ALA A 304 -29.85 -10.76 7.28
C ALA A 304 -29.85 -12.27 6.96
N LEU A 305 -28.89 -12.77 6.20
CA LEU A 305 -28.75 -14.21 5.91
C LEU A 305 -28.48 -15.07 7.16
N LYS A 306 -27.99 -14.46 8.24
CA LYS A 306 -27.77 -15.13 9.53
C LYS A 306 -29.06 -15.24 10.35
N GLU A 307 -30.07 -14.44 10.04
CA GLU A 307 -31.31 -14.38 10.78
C GLU A 307 -32.23 -15.56 10.47
N LYS A 308 -33.16 -15.84 11.39
CA LYS A 308 -34.12 -16.96 11.28
C LYS A 308 -35.46 -16.55 10.69
N GLU A 309 -35.67 -15.26 10.45
CA GLU A 309 -36.93 -14.67 9.97
C GLU A 309 -36.77 -14.18 8.52
N GLY A 310 -37.87 -14.02 7.78
CA GLY A 310 -37.87 -13.66 6.36
C GLY A 310 -37.97 -14.85 5.41
N GLU A 311 -38.49 -14.61 4.20
CA GLU A 311 -38.61 -15.62 3.14
C GLU A 311 -37.27 -15.82 2.42
N ASP A 312 -36.89 -17.07 2.14
CA ASP A 312 -35.58 -17.41 1.57
C ASP A 312 -35.37 -16.74 0.19
N GLU A 313 -36.41 -16.62 -0.64
CA GLU A 313 -36.34 -15.94 -1.94
C GLU A 313 -36.11 -14.43 -1.78
N GLU A 314 -36.83 -13.77 -0.88
CA GLU A 314 -36.69 -12.34 -0.59
C GLU A 314 -35.28 -12.01 -0.06
N LEU A 315 -34.74 -12.84 0.84
CA LEU A 315 -33.39 -12.65 1.37
C LEU A 315 -32.30 -12.77 0.30
N LEU A 316 -32.46 -13.72 -0.64
CA LEU A 316 -31.52 -13.89 -1.75
C LEU A 316 -31.68 -12.81 -2.82
N GLU A 317 -32.90 -12.31 -3.04
CA GLU A 317 -33.17 -11.18 -3.92
C GLU A 317 -32.52 -9.90 -3.38
N ASN A 318 -32.75 -9.57 -2.11
CA ASN A 318 -32.12 -8.44 -1.43
C ASN A 318 -30.58 -8.49 -1.50
N LEU A 319 -29.99 -9.68 -1.33
CA LEU A 319 -28.54 -9.87 -1.49
C LEU A 319 -28.08 -9.63 -2.93
N SER A 320 -28.83 -10.12 -3.93
CA SER A 320 -28.52 -9.89 -5.34
C SER A 320 -28.59 -8.41 -5.69
N GLU A 321 -29.64 -7.72 -5.26
CA GLU A 321 -29.84 -6.28 -5.50
C GLU A 321 -28.71 -5.46 -4.86
N ALA A 322 -28.31 -5.79 -3.63
CA ALA A 322 -27.20 -5.12 -2.97
C ALA A 322 -25.87 -5.33 -3.71
N LEU A 323 -25.59 -6.55 -4.19
CA LEU A 323 -24.41 -6.85 -4.99
C LEU A 323 -24.39 -6.10 -6.34
N GLU A 324 -25.55 -6.01 -7.00
CA GLU A 324 -25.71 -5.23 -8.25
C GLU A 324 -25.49 -3.74 -7.99
N TRP A 325 -26.08 -3.19 -6.93
CA TRP A 325 -25.92 -1.78 -6.60
C TRP A 325 -24.47 -1.42 -6.31
N VAL A 326 -23.74 -2.21 -5.50
CA VAL A 326 -22.31 -1.97 -5.26
C VAL A 326 -21.51 -2.03 -6.56
N SER A 327 -21.80 -3.02 -7.41
CA SER A 327 -21.15 -3.15 -8.73
C SER A 327 -21.39 -1.93 -9.62
N ASP A 328 -22.61 -1.41 -9.65
CA ASP A 328 -22.99 -0.24 -10.45
C ASP A 328 -22.35 1.05 -9.91
N SER A 329 -22.31 1.21 -8.58
CA SER A 329 -21.66 2.36 -7.93
C SER A 329 -20.15 2.39 -8.21
N PHE A 330 -19.45 1.26 -8.13
CA PHE A 330 -18.03 1.20 -8.49
C PHE A 330 -17.79 1.40 -9.99
N SER A 331 -18.68 0.90 -10.85
CA SER A 331 -18.57 1.12 -12.30
C SER A 331 -18.75 2.60 -12.66
N THR A 332 -19.74 3.25 -12.05
CA THR A 332 -19.96 4.70 -12.20
C THR A 332 -18.75 5.50 -11.71
N LEU A 333 -18.20 5.15 -10.54
CA LEU A 333 -17.00 5.77 -10.01
C LEU A 333 -15.80 5.62 -10.97
N GLU A 334 -15.62 4.44 -11.56
CA GLU A 334 -14.53 4.19 -12.51
C GLU A 334 -14.65 5.05 -13.78
N GLU A 335 -15.88 5.29 -14.26
CA GLU A 335 -16.16 6.14 -15.42
C GLU A 335 -15.91 7.63 -15.14
N LEU A 336 -16.26 8.10 -13.94
CA LEU A 336 -16.15 9.52 -13.56
C LEU A 336 -14.76 9.91 -13.04
N THR A 337 -13.92 8.94 -12.69
CA THR A 337 -12.56 9.21 -12.21
C THR A 337 -11.62 9.51 -13.37
N LEU A 338 -10.95 10.68 -13.33
CA LEU A 338 -9.90 10.99 -14.30
C LEU A 338 -8.72 10.02 -14.12
N LYS A 339 -8.42 9.25 -15.17
CA LYS A 339 -7.39 8.22 -15.11
C LYS A 339 -5.99 8.79 -15.42
N PRO A 340 -4.94 8.33 -14.73
CA PRO A 340 -3.56 8.74 -15.00
C PRO A 340 -3.17 8.59 -16.47
N ASP A 341 -3.62 7.51 -17.11
CA ASP A 341 -3.25 7.13 -18.49
C ASP A 341 -3.86 8.07 -19.55
N THR A 342 -4.69 9.04 -19.13
CA THR A 342 -5.20 10.11 -19.99
C THR A 342 -4.09 11.03 -20.47
N PHE A 343 -2.99 11.14 -19.70
CA PHE A 343 -1.84 11.99 -20.02
C PHE A 343 -0.61 11.14 -20.36
N PRO A 344 0.15 11.50 -21.42
CA PRO A 344 1.39 10.79 -21.74
C PRO A 344 2.38 10.80 -20.57
N GLU A 345 3.05 9.67 -20.34
CA GLU A 345 4.07 9.55 -19.30
C GLU A 345 5.17 10.61 -19.47
N GLY A 346 5.49 11.32 -18.39
CA GLY A 346 6.49 12.40 -18.38
C GLY A 346 6.05 13.73 -18.99
N SER A 347 4.78 13.88 -19.41
CA SER A 347 4.27 15.16 -19.89
C SER A 347 4.05 16.16 -18.74
N PRO A 348 4.10 17.48 -19.01
CA PRO A 348 3.72 18.51 -18.03
C PRO A 348 2.34 18.27 -17.39
N GLU A 349 1.37 17.85 -18.19
CA GLU A 349 0.00 17.53 -17.75
C GLU A 349 0.00 16.36 -16.77
N ARG A 350 0.82 15.34 -17.02
CA ARG A 350 0.95 14.20 -16.13
C ARG A 350 1.54 14.58 -14.78
N HIS A 351 2.57 15.43 -14.76
CA HIS A 351 3.15 15.91 -13.50
C HIS A 351 2.16 16.79 -12.72
N VAL A 352 1.40 17.67 -13.39
CA VAL A 352 0.37 18.47 -12.69
C VAL A 352 -0.75 17.59 -12.12
N PHE A 353 -1.18 16.56 -12.86
CA PHE A 353 -2.16 15.59 -12.35
C PHE A 353 -1.68 14.90 -11.08
N GLU A 354 -0.43 14.43 -11.07
CA GLU A 354 0.18 13.77 -9.91
C GLU A 354 0.33 14.72 -8.72
N ALA A 355 0.72 15.98 -8.96
CA ALA A 355 0.78 17.03 -7.94
C ALA A 355 -0.58 17.30 -7.31
N ALA A 356 -1.62 17.47 -8.14
CA ALA A 356 -2.98 17.77 -7.70
C ALA A 356 -3.57 16.61 -6.88
N ARG A 357 -3.34 15.36 -7.30
CA ARG A 357 -3.69 14.18 -6.47
C ARG A 357 -2.94 14.17 -5.15
N GLY A 358 -1.67 14.56 -5.16
CA GLY A 358 -0.86 14.68 -3.96
C GLY A 358 -1.42 15.70 -2.96
N ILE A 359 -1.81 16.88 -3.44
CA ILE A 359 -2.41 17.96 -2.64
C ILE A 359 -3.74 17.51 -2.03
N LEU A 360 -4.62 16.90 -2.84
CA LEU A 360 -5.90 16.38 -2.36
C LEU A 360 -5.73 15.31 -1.27
N ALA A 361 -4.67 14.51 -1.37
CA ALA A 361 -4.31 13.52 -0.36
C ALA A 361 -3.57 14.12 0.85
N GLY A 362 -3.29 15.43 0.86
CA GLY A 362 -2.49 16.08 1.89
C GLY A 362 -1.03 15.66 1.89
N THR A 363 -0.51 15.10 0.80
CA THR A 363 0.86 14.55 0.68
C THR A 363 1.80 15.46 -0.11
N VAL A 364 1.28 16.52 -0.73
CA VAL A 364 2.08 17.50 -1.45
C VAL A 364 1.64 18.90 -0.98
N PRO A 365 2.56 19.75 -0.51
CA PRO A 365 2.34 21.17 -0.28
C PRO A 365 1.75 21.87 -1.49
N ASP A 366 0.79 22.75 -1.28
CA ASP A 366 0.16 23.53 -2.36
C ASP A 366 1.18 24.47 -3.04
N ALA A 367 2.15 24.98 -2.28
CA ALA A 367 3.30 25.74 -2.77
C ALA A 367 4.07 24.99 -3.88
N ALA A 368 4.17 23.66 -3.82
CA ALA A 368 4.86 22.87 -4.82
C ALA A 368 4.13 22.86 -6.17
N LEU A 369 2.79 22.92 -6.17
CA LEU A 369 2.01 23.04 -7.40
C LEU A 369 2.16 24.43 -8.04
N VAL A 370 2.21 25.49 -7.23
CA VAL A 370 2.47 26.86 -7.73
C VAL A 370 3.82 26.92 -8.45
N GLU A 371 4.86 26.36 -7.83
CA GLU A 371 6.18 26.26 -8.48
C GLU A 371 6.15 25.40 -9.74
N LEU A 372 5.45 24.26 -9.73
CA LEU A 372 5.39 23.35 -10.87
C LEU A 372 4.67 23.99 -12.06
N LEU A 373 3.56 24.69 -11.83
CA LEU A 373 2.83 25.46 -12.85
C LEU A 373 3.66 26.62 -13.40
N SER A 374 4.50 27.25 -12.56
CA SER A 374 5.40 28.33 -13.01
C SER A 374 6.52 27.83 -13.94
N ARG A 375 6.99 26.59 -13.73
CA ARG A 375 8.08 25.97 -14.51
C ARG A 375 7.56 25.24 -15.75
N TYR A 376 6.35 24.69 -15.67
CA TYR A 376 5.72 23.90 -16.70
C TYR A 376 4.29 24.40 -16.94
N PRO A 377 4.13 25.53 -17.66
CA PRO A 377 2.81 26.06 -17.96
C PRO A 377 2.03 25.04 -18.81
N LEU A 378 0.82 24.72 -18.35
CA LEU A 378 -0.07 23.81 -19.05
C LEU A 378 -0.56 24.43 -20.37
N SER A 379 -0.83 23.57 -21.36
CA SER A 379 -1.56 23.96 -22.56
C SER A 379 -3.00 24.38 -22.21
N GLN A 380 -3.64 25.15 -23.08
CA GLN A 380 -5.02 25.58 -22.86
C GLN A 380 -6.00 24.39 -22.83
N GLU A 381 -5.77 23.36 -23.66
CA GLU A 381 -6.53 22.10 -23.64
C GLU A 381 -6.36 21.33 -22.32
N ALA A 382 -5.15 21.31 -21.76
CA ALA A 382 -4.91 20.70 -20.45
C ALA A 382 -5.54 21.51 -19.32
N LEU A 383 -5.42 22.83 -19.36
CA LEU A 383 -6.10 23.72 -18.41
C LEU A 383 -7.61 23.55 -18.48
N GLU A 384 -8.20 23.39 -19.67
CA GLU A 384 -9.62 23.07 -19.84
C GLU A 384 -9.97 21.71 -19.20
N ALA A 385 -9.13 20.68 -19.39
CA ALA A 385 -9.29 19.38 -18.74
C ALA A 385 -9.20 19.46 -17.20
N PHE A 386 -8.38 20.36 -16.64
CA PHE A 386 -8.28 20.61 -15.20
C PHE A 386 -9.28 21.66 -14.68
N SER A 387 -9.86 22.50 -15.55
CA SER A 387 -10.71 23.64 -15.16
C SER A 387 -12.03 23.24 -14.54
N LEU A 388 -12.50 22.02 -14.83
CA LEU A 388 -13.65 21.40 -14.16
C LEU A 388 -13.33 20.97 -12.72
N PHE A 389 -12.04 20.97 -12.34
CA PHE A 389 -11.54 20.46 -11.07
C PHE A 389 -10.91 21.55 -10.18
N VAL A 390 -10.48 22.67 -10.78
CA VAL A 390 -9.98 23.86 -10.08
C VAL A 390 -11.10 24.91 -10.10
N ASN A 391 -11.80 25.08 -8.98
CA ASN A 391 -12.79 26.15 -8.86
C ASN A 391 -12.11 27.52 -9.06
N GLU A 392 -12.85 28.50 -9.61
CA GLU A 392 -12.42 29.90 -9.82
C GLU A 392 -11.94 30.65 -8.54
N GLY A 393 -11.88 29.98 -7.39
CA GLY A 393 -11.37 30.48 -6.11
C GLY A 393 -9.89 30.21 -5.84
N ASP A 394 -9.28 29.18 -6.45
CA ASP A 394 -7.90 28.75 -6.14
C ASP A 394 -6.83 29.43 -7.01
N THR A 395 -7.24 30.30 -7.93
CA THR A 395 -6.33 31.06 -8.81
C THR A 395 -6.28 32.55 -8.45
N ARG A 396 -6.42 32.92 -7.18
CA ARG A 396 -6.12 34.31 -6.80
C ARG A 396 -4.60 34.49 -6.63
N PRO A 397 -4.06 35.58 -7.20
CA PRO A 397 -2.62 35.78 -7.42
C PRO A 397 -1.80 35.93 -6.15
#